data_AF-A0A8H4SS75-F1
#
_entry.id   AF-A0A8H4SS75-F1
#
_cell.length_a   1.000
_cell.length_b   1.000
_cell.length_c   1.000
_cell.angle_alpha   90.00
_cell.angle_beta   90.00
_cell.angle_gamma   90.00
#
_symmetry.space_group_name_H-M   'P 1'
#
loop_
_entity.id
_entity.type
_entity.pdbx_description
1 polymer ?
#
loop_
_entity_poly.entity_id
_entity_poly.type
_entity_poly.pdbx_seq_one_letter_code
_entity_poly.pdbx_strand_id
1 'polypeptide(L)'
;MDTDIIVEALESTAQLRHTIRDGAGASLEQIFGGLAALEEILQLFVKHDLFEQFCVRLVLNKRVAHLFLGAQDARVQISVASILEISEDHHPEILKVAMAFLKKQGPRHLLHRERFLIEVLGTHLNQQKKSQTIEVKK
;
A
#
# COMPACT_ATOMS: atom_id res chain seq x y z
N MET A 1 -3.86 20.80 -3.00
CA MET A 1 -2.97 19.65 -2.79
C MET A 1 -1.59 20.15 -3.16
N ASP A 2 -0.60 19.89 -2.33
CA ASP A 2 0.77 20.30 -2.58
C ASP A 2 1.35 19.45 -3.72
N THR A 3 2.02 20.09 -4.70
CA THR A 3 2.67 19.39 -5.81
C THR A 3 3.72 18.42 -5.29
N ASP A 4 4.46 18.81 -4.24
CA ASP A 4 5.55 18.01 -3.69
C ASP A 4 5.03 16.70 -3.10
N ILE A 5 3.86 16.72 -2.45
CA ILE A 5 3.20 15.52 -1.92
C ILE A 5 2.84 14.53 -3.04
N ILE A 6 2.37 15.03 -4.19
CA ILE A 6 1.99 14.17 -5.32
C ILE A 6 3.24 13.56 -5.96
N VAL A 7 4.31 14.36 -6.11
CA VAL A 7 5.59 13.89 -6.66
C VAL A 7 6.22 12.84 -5.76
N GLU A 8 6.30 13.09 -4.45
CA GLU A 8 6.85 12.12 -3.49
C GLU A 8 6.05 10.80 -3.51
N ALA A 9 4.71 10.88 -3.53
CA ALA A 9 3.86 9.70 -3.62
C ALA A 9 4.07 8.92 -4.93
N LEU A 10 4.29 9.63 -6.05
CA LEU A 10 4.56 9.05 -7.36
C LEU A 10 5.92 8.34 -7.37
N GLU A 11 6.98 9.02 -6.92
CA GLU A 11 8.35 8.49 -6.84
C GLU A 11 8.40 7.25 -5.94
N SER A 12 7.81 7.34 -4.75
CA SER A 12 7.75 6.20 -3.82
C SER A 12 6.98 5.02 -4.41
N THR A 13 5.88 5.27 -5.14
CA THR A 13 5.08 4.21 -5.78
C THR A 13 5.83 3.57 -6.94
N ALA A 14 6.48 4.36 -7.79
CA ALA A 14 7.29 3.88 -8.90
C ALA A 14 8.47 3.04 -8.38
N GLN A 15 9.20 3.53 -7.38
CA GLN A 15 10.32 2.81 -6.76
C GLN A 15 9.87 1.47 -6.20
N LEU A 16 8.78 1.42 -5.44
CA LEU A 16 8.25 0.17 -4.90
C LEU A 16 7.83 -0.80 -6.02
N ARG A 17 7.19 -0.29 -7.09
CA ARG A 17 6.80 -1.10 -8.24
C ARG A 17 8.00 -1.71 -8.93
N HIS A 18 9.07 -0.95 -9.13
CA HIS A 18 10.31 -1.42 -9.72
C HIS A 18 10.93 -2.53 -8.88
N THR A 19 11.07 -2.33 -7.56
CA THR A 19 11.58 -3.35 -6.63
C THR A 19 10.76 -4.64 -6.71
N ILE A 20 9.43 -4.55 -6.78
CA ILE A 20 8.57 -5.75 -6.81
C ILE A 20 8.59 -6.44 -8.18
N ARG A 21 8.64 -5.67 -9.29
CA ARG A 21 8.57 -6.21 -10.66
C ARG A 21 9.89 -6.84 -11.11
N ASP A 22 11.01 -6.19 -10.80
CA ASP A 22 12.32 -6.59 -11.29
C ASP A 22 12.87 -7.79 -10.47
N GLY A 23 12.26 -8.09 -9.31
CA GLY A 23 12.47 -9.32 -8.58
C GLY A 23 11.47 -10.41 -8.98
N ALA A 24 11.93 -11.50 -9.58
CA ALA A 24 11.21 -12.78 -9.64
C ALA A 24 10.95 -13.41 -8.25
N GLY A 25 10.92 -12.59 -7.18
CA GLY A 25 10.90 -13.04 -5.80
C GLY A 25 11.05 -11.94 -4.74
N ALA A 26 10.64 -10.68 -4.99
CA ALA A 26 10.75 -9.54 -4.06
C ALA A 26 10.77 -9.96 -2.58
N SER A 27 11.95 -9.92 -1.95
CA SER A 27 12.11 -10.27 -0.54
C SER A 27 11.92 -9.03 0.34
N LEU A 28 11.69 -9.22 1.63
CA LEU A 28 11.54 -8.09 2.56
C LEU A 28 12.81 -7.26 2.59
N GLU A 29 13.98 -7.91 2.52
CA GLU A 29 15.28 -7.27 2.52
C GLU A 29 15.48 -6.34 1.33
N GLN A 30 14.93 -6.69 0.16
CA GLN A 30 15.01 -5.84 -1.03
C GLN A 30 14.08 -4.62 -0.93
N ILE A 31 12.93 -4.77 -0.27
CA ILE A 31 11.94 -3.69 -0.14
C ILE A 31 12.31 -2.72 0.97
N PHE A 32 12.80 -3.25 2.10
CA PHE A 32 13.04 -2.48 3.33
C PHE A 32 14.53 -2.31 3.67
N GLY A 33 15.45 -2.92 2.91
CA GLY A 33 16.88 -2.87 3.20
C GLY A 33 17.32 -3.76 4.38
N GLY A 34 16.46 -4.65 4.85
CA GLY A 34 16.73 -5.55 5.98
C GLY A 34 15.52 -6.38 6.41
N LEU A 35 15.59 -6.97 7.61
CA LEU A 35 14.43 -7.62 8.22
C LEU A 35 13.39 -6.56 8.56
N ALA A 36 12.23 -6.64 7.93
CA ALA A 36 11.11 -5.74 8.17
C ALA A 36 10.16 -6.32 9.21
N ALA A 37 9.76 -5.49 10.18
CA ALA A 37 8.70 -5.80 11.13
C ALA A 37 7.32 -5.76 10.44
N LEU A 38 6.33 -6.44 11.04
CA LEU A 38 4.96 -6.43 10.52
C LEU A 38 4.40 -5.01 10.42
N GLU A 39 4.67 -4.16 11.40
CA GLU A 39 4.25 -2.76 11.40
C GLU A 39 4.73 -2.01 10.16
N GLU A 40 6.01 -2.16 9.77
CA GLU A 40 6.59 -1.48 8.60
C GLU A 40 5.89 -1.89 7.30
N ILE A 41 5.51 -3.17 7.17
CA ILE A 41 4.74 -3.65 6.02
C ILE A 41 3.32 -3.09 6.03
N LEU A 42 2.66 -3.04 7.18
CA LEU A 42 1.33 -2.47 7.29
C LEU A 42 1.34 -0.98 6.95
N GLN A 43 2.35 -0.23 7.41
CA GLN A 43 2.56 1.17 7.05
C GLN A 43 2.81 1.33 5.55
N LEU A 44 3.62 0.47 4.92
CA LEU A 44 3.80 0.44 3.47
C LEU A 44 2.44 0.24 2.76
N PHE A 45 1.62 -0.69 3.26
CA PHE A 45 0.33 -0.97 2.67
C PHE A 45 -0.63 0.20 2.79
N VAL A 46 -0.61 0.93 3.90
CA VAL A 46 -1.38 2.18 4.05
C VAL A 46 -0.86 3.24 3.08
N LYS A 47 0.45 3.48 3.03
CA LYS A 47 1.08 4.49 2.15
C LYS A 47 0.73 4.29 0.67
N HIS A 48 0.60 3.05 0.23
CA HIS A 48 0.35 2.70 -1.16
C HIS A 48 -1.08 2.22 -1.47
N ASP A 49 -2.05 2.46 -0.57
CA ASP A 49 -3.47 2.06 -0.71
C ASP A 49 -3.68 0.56 -0.98
N LEU A 50 -2.83 -0.28 -0.38
CA LEU A 50 -2.91 -1.73 -0.43
C LEU A 50 -3.60 -2.34 0.80
N PHE A 51 -3.73 -1.56 1.89
CA PHE A 51 -4.16 -2.07 3.19
C PHE A 51 -5.57 -2.67 3.18
N GLU A 52 -6.53 -2.00 2.54
CA GLU A 52 -7.92 -2.47 2.48
C GLU A 52 -8.02 -3.84 1.78
N GLN A 53 -7.39 -3.98 0.62
CA GLN A 53 -7.36 -5.25 -0.11
C GLN A 53 -6.61 -6.33 0.66
N PHE A 54 -5.56 -5.95 1.40
CA PHE A 54 -4.87 -6.86 2.28
C PHE A 54 -5.76 -7.35 3.44
N CYS A 55 -6.57 -6.49 4.05
CA CYS A 55 -7.53 -6.88 5.09
C CYS A 55 -8.52 -7.93 4.57
N VAL A 56 -9.06 -7.72 3.36
CA VAL A 56 -9.89 -8.73 2.67
C VAL A 56 -9.12 -10.04 2.49
N ARG A 57 -7.83 -9.96 2.16
CA ARG A 57 -6.99 -11.15 2.02
C ARG A 57 -6.77 -11.89 3.33
N LEU A 58 -6.64 -11.19 4.46
CA LEU A 58 -6.48 -11.79 5.78
C LEU A 58 -7.70 -12.61 6.18
N VAL A 59 -8.90 -12.03 6.07
CA VAL A 59 -10.16 -12.69 6.47
C VAL A 59 -10.52 -13.88 5.57
N LEU A 60 -10.03 -13.89 4.33
CA LEU A 60 -10.23 -15.01 3.39
C LEU A 60 -9.12 -16.08 3.48
N ASN A 61 -8.05 -15.84 4.24
CA ASN A 61 -6.94 -16.78 4.32
C ASN A 61 -7.18 -17.83 5.41
N LYS A 62 -7.42 -19.07 5.01
CA LYS A 62 -7.71 -20.20 5.91
C LYS A 62 -6.73 -20.38 7.08
N ARG A 63 -5.47 -19.94 6.96
CA ARG A 63 -4.46 -20.09 8.02
C ARG A 63 -4.56 -19.02 9.11
N VAL A 64 -5.01 -17.82 8.77
CA VAL A 64 -4.99 -16.66 9.69
C VAL A 64 -6.37 -16.04 9.91
N ALA A 65 -7.38 -16.41 9.11
CA ALA A 65 -8.73 -15.86 9.20
C ALA A 65 -9.34 -16.00 10.59
N HIS A 66 -9.08 -17.12 11.27
CA HIS A 66 -9.56 -17.38 12.63
C HIS A 66 -9.01 -16.42 13.68
N LEU A 67 -7.92 -15.68 13.38
CA LEU A 67 -7.38 -14.64 14.25
C LEU A 67 -8.21 -13.35 14.18
N PHE A 68 -8.99 -13.18 13.11
CA PHE A 68 -9.78 -11.97 12.85
C PHE A 68 -11.30 -12.22 12.91
N LEU A 69 -11.73 -13.48 12.77
CA LEU A 69 -13.13 -13.87 12.71
C LEU A 69 -13.46 -14.87 13.81
N GLY A 70 -14.31 -14.48 14.75
CA GLY A 70 -14.99 -15.39 15.66
C GLY A 70 -16.06 -16.21 14.93
N ALA A 71 -16.38 -17.39 15.47
CA ALA A 71 -17.34 -18.32 14.87
C ALA A 71 -18.76 -17.76 14.67
N GLN A 72 -19.10 -16.65 15.34
CA GLN A 72 -20.41 -16.00 15.30
C GLN A 72 -20.38 -14.57 14.71
N ASP A 73 -19.23 -14.13 14.21
CA ASP A 73 -19.06 -12.75 13.77
C ASP A 73 -19.67 -12.54 12.39
N ALA A 74 -20.72 -11.73 12.32
CA ALA A 74 -21.33 -11.31 11.06
C ALA A 74 -20.55 -10.17 10.37
N ARG A 75 -19.69 -9.46 11.12
CA ARG A 75 -18.89 -8.32 10.67
C ARG A 75 -17.57 -8.29 11.41
N VAL A 76 -16.51 -7.85 10.73
CA VAL A 76 -15.19 -7.63 11.31
C VAL A 76 -14.69 -6.24 10.91
N GLN A 77 -14.06 -5.56 11.85
CA GLN A 77 -13.35 -4.31 11.61
C GLN A 77 -11.86 -4.58 11.80
N ILE A 78 -11.06 -4.26 10.77
CA ILE A 78 -9.61 -4.47 10.79
C ILE A 78 -8.93 -3.12 10.63
N SER A 79 -8.01 -2.83 11.54
CA SER A 79 -7.12 -1.68 11.52
C SER A 79 -5.67 -2.15 11.63
N VAL A 80 -4.72 -1.26 11.38
CA VAL A 80 -3.29 -1.57 11.62
C VAL A 80 -3.07 -1.96 13.08
N ALA A 81 -3.62 -1.17 14.00
CA ALA A 81 -3.53 -1.42 15.44
C ALA A 81 -4.09 -2.80 15.81
N SER A 82 -5.27 -3.17 15.30
CA SER A 82 -5.87 -4.47 15.64
C SER A 82 -5.08 -5.66 15.11
N ILE A 83 -4.33 -5.49 14.00
CA ILE A 83 -3.44 -6.55 13.50
C ILE A 83 -2.20 -6.69 14.40
N LEU A 84 -1.67 -5.57 14.90
CA LEU A 84 -0.47 -5.55 15.76
C LEU A 84 -0.76 -5.98 17.21
N GLU A 85 -2.02 -5.90 17.65
CA GLU A 85 -2.46 -6.41 18.95
C GLU A 85 -2.56 -7.96 19.00
N ILE A 86 -2.50 -8.63 17.84
CA ILE A 86 -2.44 -10.09 17.80
C ILE A 86 -1.11 -10.55 18.41
N SER A 87 -1.14 -11.67 19.14
CA SER A 87 0.07 -12.25 19.72
C SER A 87 1.18 -12.39 18.66
N GLU A 88 2.38 -11.94 19.01
CA GLU A 88 3.55 -11.91 18.12
C GLU A 88 3.89 -13.28 17.51
N ASP A 89 3.50 -14.38 18.18
CA ASP A 89 3.64 -15.76 17.67
C ASP A 89 2.97 -15.95 16.30
N HIS A 90 1.95 -15.15 15.97
CA HIS A 90 1.23 -15.21 14.70
C HIS A 90 1.77 -14.23 13.65
N HIS A 91 2.60 -13.25 14.03
CA HIS A 91 3.18 -12.27 13.09
C HIS A 91 3.90 -12.93 11.91
N PRO A 92 4.70 -14.00 12.08
CA PRO A 92 5.35 -14.67 10.95
C PRO A 92 4.35 -15.21 9.90
N GLU A 93 3.20 -15.73 10.31
CA GLU A 93 2.18 -16.20 9.34
C GLU A 93 1.49 -15.02 8.65
N ILE A 94 1.17 -13.95 9.39
CA ILE A 94 0.60 -12.72 8.81
C ILE A 94 1.56 -12.11 7.77
N LEU A 95 2.86 -12.04 8.10
CA LEU A 95 3.92 -11.60 7.20
C LEU A 95 3.99 -12.43 5.91
N LYS A 96 3.87 -13.77 6.01
CA LYS A 96 3.82 -14.64 4.82
C LYS A 96 2.62 -14.32 3.94
N VAL A 97 1.45 -14.05 4.54
CA VAL A 97 0.25 -13.65 3.78
C VAL A 97 0.46 -12.29 3.11
N ALA A 98 1.04 -11.32 3.82
CA ALA A 98 1.36 -10.00 3.29
C ALA A 98 2.31 -10.08 2.09
N MET A 99 3.37 -10.89 2.19
CA MET A 99 4.32 -11.08 1.10
C MET A 99 3.71 -11.77 -0.11
N ALA A 100 2.92 -12.82 0.10
CA ALA A 100 2.22 -13.48 -0.99
C ALA A 100 1.22 -12.54 -1.68
N PHE A 101 0.52 -11.70 -0.91
CA PHE A 101 -0.38 -10.68 -1.41
C PHE A 101 0.37 -9.63 -2.24
N LEU A 102 1.45 -9.07 -1.70
CA LEU A 102 2.25 -8.04 -2.36
C LEU A 102 2.84 -8.53 -3.68
N LYS A 103 3.39 -9.76 -3.70
CA LYS A 103 3.92 -10.37 -4.93
C LYS A 103 2.84 -10.57 -6.00
N LYS A 104 1.63 -10.93 -5.59
CA LYS A 104 0.54 -11.26 -6.53
C LYS A 104 -0.21 -10.04 -7.05
N GLN A 105 -0.57 -9.11 -6.17
CA GLN A 105 -1.43 -7.97 -6.49
C GLN A 105 -0.66 -6.64 -6.60
N GLY A 106 0.47 -6.53 -5.89
CA GLY A 106 1.29 -5.33 -5.83
C GLY A 106 1.68 -4.77 -7.21
N PRO A 107 2.23 -5.56 -8.16
CA PRO A 107 2.68 -5.03 -9.44
C PRO A 107 1.58 -4.30 -10.23
N ARG A 108 0.39 -4.90 -10.28
CA ARG A 108 -0.75 -4.33 -11.01
C ARG A 108 -1.34 -3.13 -10.27
N HIS A 109 -1.49 -3.23 -8.95
CA HIS A 109 -2.00 -2.14 -8.12
C HIS A 109 -1.10 -0.90 -8.21
N LEU A 110 0.20 -1.07 -8.03
CA LEU A 110 1.17 0.03 -8.06
C LEU A 110 1.27 0.66 -9.45
N LEU A 111 1.15 -0.12 -10.54
CA LEU A 111 1.07 0.44 -11.89
C LEU A 111 -0.14 1.37 -12.06
N HIS A 112 -1.32 0.94 -11.56
CA HIS A 112 -2.53 1.75 -11.66
C HIS A 112 -2.45 2.99 -10.76
N ARG A 113 -1.89 2.86 -9.56
CA ARG A 113 -1.62 3.99 -8.67
C ARG A 113 -0.68 5.00 -9.30
N GLU A 114 0.42 4.55 -9.91
CA GLU A 114 1.37 5.42 -10.61
C GLU A 114 0.69 6.22 -11.73
N ARG A 115 -0.12 5.54 -12.56
CA ARG A 115 -0.91 6.21 -13.62
C ARG A 115 -1.89 7.25 -13.07
N PHE A 116 -2.59 6.90 -12.00
CA PHE A 116 -3.52 7.81 -11.33
C PHE A 116 -2.79 9.05 -10.78
N LEU A 117 -1.65 8.88 -10.11
CA LEU A 117 -0.87 9.99 -9.57
C LEU A 117 -0.33 10.91 -10.68
N ILE A 118 0.11 10.35 -11.81
CA ILE A 118 0.50 11.13 -13.00
C ILE A 118 -0.67 11.98 -13.52
N GLU A 119 -1.87 11.40 -13.58
CA GLU A 119 -3.08 12.12 -14.03
C GLU A 119 -3.47 13.24 -13.06
N VAL A 120 -3.43 12.98 -11.75
CA VAL A 120 -3.67 13.99 -10.71
C VAL A 120 -2.64 15.12 -10.82
N LEU A 121 -1.35 14.80 -10.94
CA LEU A 121 -0.28 15.78 -11.10
C LEU A 121 -0.48 16.64 -12.34
N GLY A 122 -0.72 16.02 -13.50
CA GLY A 122 -0.95 16.73 -14.76
C GLY A 122 -2.16 17.66 -14.70
N THR A 123 -3.25 17.19 -14.08
CA THR A 123 -4.45 18.00 -13.87
C THR A 123 -4.17 19.19 -12.95
N HIS A 124 -3.44 18.96 -11.86
CA HIS A 124 -3.08 20.01 -10.90
C HIS A 124 -2.21 21.10 -11.53
N LEU A 125 -1.14 20.72 -12.23
CA LEU A 125 -0.25 21.64 -12.92
C LEU A 125 -0.98 22.46 -14.00
N ASN A 126 -1.91 21.84 -14.74
CA ASN A 126 -2.73 22.53 -15.72
C ASN A 126 -3.66 23.58 -15.08
N GLN A 127 -4.24 23.27 -13.92
CA GLN A 127 -5.07 24.22 -13.16
C GLN A 127 -4.25 25.39 -12.61
N GLN A 128 -3.06 25.12 -12.06
CA GLN A 128 -2.14 26.16 -11.60
C GLN A 128 -1.75 27.10 -12.75
N LYS A 129 -1.38 26.55 -13.92
CA LYS A 129 -1.05 27.34 -15.11
C LYS A 129 -2.21 28.24 -15.56
N LYS A 130 -3.44 27.73 -15.56
CA LYS A 130 -4.64 28.51 -15.91
C LYS A 130 -4.87 29.66 -14.91
N SER A 131 -4.68 29.41 -13.62
CA SER A 131 -4.86 30.42 -12.57
C SER A 131 -3.84 31.55 -12.68
N GLN A 132 -2.56 31.22 -12.89
CA GLN A 132 -1.50 32.20 -13.13
C GLN A 132 -1.73 33.01 -14.41
N THR A 133 -2.25 32.39 -15.47
CA THR A 133 -2.56 33.10 -16.74
C THR A 133 -3.68 34.12 -16.57
N ILE A 134 -4.61 33.91 -15.62
CA ILE A 134 -5.71 34.84 -15.33
C ILE A 134 -5.22 36.02 -14.49
N GLU A 135 -4.31 35.79 -13.53
CA GLU A 135 -3.72 36.85 -12.70
C GLU A 135 -2.84 37.81 -13.51
N VAL A 136 -2.08 37.31 -14.49
CA VAL A 136 -1.22 38.16 -15.36
C VAL A 136 -2.04 39.02 -16.33
N LYS A 137 -3.32 38.71 -16.55
CA LYS A 137 -4.22 39.44 -17.48
C LYS A 137 -5.14 40.45 -16.79
N LYS A 138 -5.08 40.60 -15.47
CA LYS A 138 -5.79 41.63 -14.70
C LYS A 138 -4.84 42.77 -14.35
#